data_AF-A0A2E6NV17-F1
#
_entry.id   AF-A0A2E6NV17-F1
#
_cell.length_a   1.000
_cell.length_b   1.000
_cell.length_c   1.000
_cell.angle_alpha   90.00
_cell.angle_beta   90.00
_cell.angle_gamma   90.00
#
_symmetry.space_group_name_H-M   'P 1'
#
loop_
_entity.id
_entity.type
_entity.pdbx_description
1 polymer ?
#
loop_
_entity_poly.entity_id
_entity_poly.type
_entity_poly.pdbx_seq_one_letter_code
_entity_poly.pdbx_strand_id
1 'polypeptide(L)'
;MIDLLNIAKTESDGDLLSELSNIFEEADIKPEGFPDAIVWQGGNHDGVINPVAHSLTDAYALLGTIAAIDILGLPYYAVPMWSQYRHDSNLEALAWFGNMPCTSIKWSTAGDAYVNDGKGNKVVVMGKSGNAPLRTQAGVYCNVRPYGPITVVRSMPCLPYSQNKEKFEVNDDGIVHSEMNTPAVQMAYANRLFLKLVNDTGAIGRVATKPTQAMEDGINAGLHSWLLKGTKFEVGRKYAVDPYEEHKERIDKIIKLLPPDFKDGMENWSGRIEQHISDTNYGLLVWDIIEKQETIVLSTDLDGDRLTDLLADISDPLRAFGGKVAKHLGQDVDMRNIWSEMGYTTGNGRDMTSVMHRMSGPPIHEQTLGSADAMLLRLLDGDEWVGGTKQPYDPRIHFVLIRDAYIDANPGNKELHDWLDNALKKFDEVYSGDRPGFIEGYESLKSAITPWGK
;
A
#
# COMPACT_ATOMS: atom_id res chain seq x y z
N MET A 1 10.70 -2.13 -28.71
CA MET A 1 10.94 -2.51 -27.31
C MET A 1 11.66 -1.35 -26.66
N ILE A 2 11.35 -1.01 -25.42
CA ILE A 2 12.01 0.09 -24.73
C ILE A 2 13.41 -0.39 -24.28
N ASP A 3 14.43 0.44 -24.41
CA ASP A 3 15.79 0.12 -23.96
C ASP A 3 15.92 0.25 -22.44
N LEU A 4 15.44 -0.77 -21.72
CA LEU A 4 15.46 -0.79 -20.25
C LEU A 4 16.87 -0.73 -19.67
N LEU A 5 17.90 -1.22 -20.39
CA LEU A 5 19.28 -1.16 -19.91
C LEU A 5 19.84 0.26 -20.03
N ASN A 6 19.48 1.01 -21.08
CA ASN A 6 19.81 2.43 -21.16
C ASN A 6 19.16 3.21 -20.02
N ILE A 7 17.86 2.99 -19.77
CA ILE A 7 17.15 3.62 -18.65
C ILE A 7 17.80 3.27 -17.31
N ALA A 8 18.20 2.01 -17.10
CA ALA A 8 18.88 1.57 -15.87
C ALA A 8 20.20 2.32 -15.65
N LYS A 9 20.99 2.53 -16.71
CA LYS A 9 22.26 3.28 -16.66
C LYS A 9 22.01 4.76 -16.40
N THR A 10 21.02 5.35 -17.06
CA THR A 10 20.65 6.76 -16.87
C THR A 10 20.10 6.99 -15.47
N GLU A 11 19.33 6.06 -14.91
CA GLU A 11 18.84 6.14 -13.53
C GLU A 11 19.96 6.07 -12.48
N SER A 12 21.09 5.43 -12.79
CA SER A 12 22.26 5.42 -11.90
C SER A 12 22.99 6.76 -11.90
N ASP A 13 23.26 7.34 -13.08
CA ASP A 13 24.26 8.43 -13.21
C ASP A 13 23.95 9.49 -14.29
N GLY A 14 22.74 9.50 -14.87
CA GLY A 14 22.37 10.35 -16.02
C GLY A 14 21.28 11.39 -15.74
N ASP A 15 20.63 11.86 -16.82
CA ASP A 15 19.44 12.72 -16.77
C ASP A 15 18.21 11.88 -17.13
N LEU A 16 17.62 11.24 -16.11
CA LEU A 16 16.49 10.34 -16.32
C LEU A 16 15.24 11.08 -16.83
N LEU A 17 15.01 12.33 -16.43
CA LEU A 17 13.83 13.06 -16.87
C LEU A 17 13.84 13.26 -18.39
N SER A 18 14.98 13.70 -18.93
CA SER A 18 15.13 13.88 -20.38
C SER A 18 14.99 12.55 -21.13
N GLU A 19 15.57 11.47 -20.60
CA GLU A 19 15.45 10.13 -21.19
C GLU A 19 13.98 9.67 -21.24
N LEU A 20 13.23 9.79 -20.14
CA LEU A 20 11.82 9.40 -20.09
C LEU A 20 10.93 10.29 -20.97
N SER A 21 11.22 11.60 -21.03
CA SER A 21 10.49 12.55 -21.89
C SER A 21 10.66 12.26 -23.38
N ASN A 22 11.73 11.58 -23.79
CA ASN A 22 11.92 11.14 -25.17
C ASN A 22 11.16 9.85 -25.49
N ILE A 23 10.73 9.09 -24.47
CA ILE A 23 10.05 7.81 -24.62
C ILE A 23 8.53 7.97 -24.58
N PHE A 24 8.03 8.84 -23.70
CA PHE A 24 6.60 9.00 -23.47
C PHE A 24 6.04 10.28 -24.07
N GLU A 25 4.74 10.27 -24.36
CA GLU A 25 4.00 11.43 -24.83
C GLU A 25 3.48 12.24 -23.63
N GLU A 26 3.53 13.57 -23.71
CA GLU A 26 2.89 14.42 -22.70
C GLU A 26 1.38 14.21 -22.67
N ALA A 27 0.80 14.16 -21.48
CA ALA A 27 -0.63 14.02 -21.28
C ALA A 27 -1.29 15.37 -20.96
N ASP A 28 -2.47 15.59 -21.53
CA ASP A 28 -3.33 16.74 -21.22
C ASP A 28 -3.90 16.68 -19.80
N ILE A 29 -4.07 15.47 -19.25
CA ILE A 29 -4.58 15.30 -17.89
C ILE A 29 -3.57 15.83 -16.87
N LYS A 30 -4.06 16.60 -15.90
CA LYS A 30 -3.26 17.14 -14.80
C LYS A 30 -3.87 16.77 -13.45
N PRO A 31 -3.04 16.59 -12.40
CA PRO A 31 -3.53 16.45 -11.04
C PRO A 31 -4.28 17.71 -10.59
N GLU A 32 -5.30 17.52 -9.76
CA GLU A 32 -6.09 18.63 -9.24
C GLU A 32 -5.22 19.60 -8.44
N GLY A 33 -5.25 20.89 -8.82
CA GLY A 33 -4.43 21.93 -8.19
C GLY A 33 -2.99 22.03 -8.69
N PHE A 34 -2.57 21.21 -9.66
CA PHE A 34 -1.20 21.19 -10.18
C PHE A 34 -1.16 21.23 -11.73
N PRO A 35 -1.50 22.37 -12.35
CA PRO A 35 -1.55 22.50 -13.81
C PRO A 35 -0.19 22.31 -14.49
N ASP A 36 0.89 22.65 -13.79
CA ASP A 36 2.27 22.56 -14.30
C ASP A 36 2.89 21.16 -14.07
N ALA A 37 2.12 20.20 -13.54
CA ALA A 37 2.62 18.85 -13.30
C ALA A 37 3.00 18.15 -14.61
N ILE A 38 4.15 17.50 -14.58
CA ILE A 38 4.57 16.60 -15.65
C ILE A 38 3.76 15.31 -15.52
N VAL A 39 3.00 15.00 -16.55
CA VAL A 39 2.25 13.74 -16.69
C VAL A 39 2.46 13.27 -18.11
N TRP A 40 2.87 12.02 -18.25
CA TRP A 40 2.95 11.37 -19.54
C TRP A 40 1.83 10.35 -19.73
N GLN A 41 1.62 9.92 -20.96
CA GLN A 41 0.68 8.86 -21.32
C GLN A 41 1.28 7.86 -22.31
N GLY A 42 0.65 6.70 -22.39
CA GLY A 42 0.92 5.69 -23.40
C GLY A 42 -0.08 4.53 -23.34
N GLY A 43 0.16 3.50 -24.14
CA GLY A 43 -0.76 2.37 -24.29
C GLY A 43 -1.98 2.68 -25.17
N ASN A 44 -2.99 1.82 -25.11
CA ASN A 44 -4.18 1.93 -25.96
C ASN A 44 -5.31 2.77 -25.32
N HIS A 45 -5.30 4.10 -25.54
CA HIS A 45 -6.35 5.03 -25.10
C HIS A 45 -7.56 5.02 -26.05
N ASP A 46 -8.34 3.95 -26.01
CA ASP A 46 -9.54 3.74 -26.85
C ASP A 46 -10.86 4.26 -26.23
N GLY A 47 -10.80 4.75 -24.99
CA GLY A 47 -11.97 5.20 -24.22
C GLY A 47 -12.85 4.08 -23.67
N VAL A 48 -12.46 2.82 -23.85
CA VAL A 48 -13.16 1.64 -23.30
C VAL A 48 -12.63 1.29 -21.92
N ILE A 49 -11.30 1.41 -21.71
CA ILE A 49 -10.63 1.13 -20.45
C ILE A 49 -10.28 2.42 -19.73
N ASN A 50 -10.67 2.52 -18.46
CA ASN A 50 -10.24 3.60 -17.57
C ASN A 50 -8.73 3.46 -17.31
N PRO A 51 -7.91 4.47 -17.66
CA PRO A 51 -6.47 4.42 -17.45
C PRO A 51 -6.10 4.45 -15.97
N VAL A 52 -4.97 3.83 -15.64
CA VAL A 52 -4.36 3.88 -14.30
C VAL A 52 -3.12 4.78 -14.34
N ALA A 53 -2.90 5.59 -13.30
CA ALA A 53 -1.69 6.39 -13.15
C ALA A 53 -0.59 5.59 -12.45
N HIS A 54 0.59 5.48 -13.06
CA HIS A 54 1.74 4.78 -12.52
C HIS A 54 2.77 5.78 -12.01
N SER A 55 3.15 5.68 -10.74
CA SER A 55 4.31 6.40 -10.23
C SER A 55 5.58 5.82 -10.84
N LEU A 56 6.35 6.64 -11.54
CA LEU A 56 7.71 6.31 -11.95
C LEU A 56 8.64 6.63 -10.78
N THR A 57 8.83 5.64 -9.92
CA THR A 57 9.73 5.72 -8.76
C THR A 57 11.19 5.57 -9.17
N ASP A 58 12.11 5.41 -8.22
CA ASP A 58 13.52 5.22 -8.49
C ASP A 58 13.89 3.74 -8.67
N ALA A 59 15.09 3.53 -9.18
CA ALA A 59 15.78 2.26 -9.30
C ALA A 59 14.97 1.15 -9.99
N TYR A 60 15.00 -0.07 -9.46
CA TYR A 60 14.42 -1.22 -10.12
C TYR A 60 12.89 -1.17 -10.23
N ALA A 61 12.21 -0.47 -9.30
CA ALA A 61 10.75 -0.32 -9.35
C ALA A 61 10.31 0.48 -10.59
N LEU A 62 11.11 1.47 -11.02
CA LEU A 62 10.94 2.17 -12.29
C LEU A 62 10.98 1.20 -13.46
N LEU A 63 12.05 0.43 -13.56
CA LEU A 63 12.31 -0.48 -14.67
C LEU A 63 11.22 -1.53 -14.80
N GLY A 64 10.82 -2.15 -13.68
CA GLY A 64 9.74 -3.14 -13.66
C GLY A 64 8.39 -2.53 -14.08
N THR A 65 8.13 -1.27 -13.72
CA THR A 65 6.92 -0.56 -14.16
C THR A 65 6.94 -0.31 -15.66
N ILE A 66 8.04 0.22 -16.21
CA ILE A 66 8.18 0.50 -17.65
C ILE A 66 8.10 -0.79 -18.46
N ALA A 67 8.73 -1.87 -17.99
CA ALA A 67 8.62 -3.19 -18.62
C ALA A 67 7.17 -3.68 -18.67
N ALA A 68 6.46 -3.61 -17.54
CA ALA A 68 5.09 -4.12 -17.44
C ALA A 68 4.10 -3.30 -18.29
N ILE A 69 4.16 -1.97 -18.26
CA ILE A 69 3.26 -1.12 -19.08
C ILE A 69 3.52 -1.31 -20.57
N ASP A 70 4.78 -1.50 -20.99
CA ASP A 70 5.09 -1.79 -22.38
C ASP A 70 4.58 -3.19 -22.78
N ILE A 71 4.79 -4.22 -21.96
CA ILE A 71 4.27 -5.58 -22.23
C ILE A 71 2.75 -5.58 -22.36
N LEU A 72 2.05 -4.97 -21.40
CA LEU A 72 0.61 -5.06 -21.29
C LEU A 72 -0.12 -4.16 -22.30
N GLY A 73 0.42 -2.99 -22.64
CA GLY A 73 -0.20 -2.08 -23.61
C GLY A 73 -1.54 -1.45 -23.19
N LEU A 74 -1.93 -1.61 -21.92
CA LEU A 74 -3.09 -0.94 -21.32
C LEU A 74 -2.91 0.59 -21.36
N PRO A 75 -3.99 1.38 -21.46
CA PRO A 75 -3.87 2.84 -21.38
C PRO A 75 -3.41 3.26 -19.99
N TYR A 76 -2.32 4.02 -19.92
CA TYR A 76 -1.77 4.49 -18.65
C TYR A 76 -1.44 5.98 -18.67
N TYR A 77 -1.35 6.54 -17.47
CA TYR A 77 -0.60 7.78 -17.20
C TYR A 77 0.66 7.45 -16.42
N ALA A 78 1.75 8.18 -16.65
CA ALA A 78 3.00 8.02 -15.93
C ALA A 78 3.39 9.35 -15.27
N VAL A 79 3.64 9.32 -13.97
CA VAL A 79 4.00 10.51 -13.18
C VAL A 79 5.42 10.32 -12.65
N PRO A 80 6.38 11.23 -12.93
CA PRO A 80 7.74 11.13 -12.41
C PRO A 80 7.69 11.33 -10.89
N MET A 81 7.75 10.24 -10.14
CA MET A 81 7.73 10.31 -8.69
C MET A 81 9.16 10.50 -8.18
N TRP A 82 10.05 9.50 -8.17
CA TRP A 82 11.37 9.58 -7.49
C TRP A 82 12.59 9.74 -8.40
N SER A 83 12.40 9.69 -9.71
CA SER A 83 13.43 9.73 -10.76
C SER A 83 14.32 10.98 -10.72
N GLN A 84 15.42 10.99 -9.96
CA GLN A 84 16.52 12.00 -9.95
C GLN A 84 16.15 13.51 -9.87
N TYR A 85 14.88 13.87 -9.87
CA TYR A 85 14.30 15.20 -10.10
C TYR A 85 14.23 16.05 -8.83
N ARG A 86 14.55 15.47 -7.66
CA ARG A 86 13.98 15.92 -6.38
C ARG A 86 14.82 16.81 -5.49
N HIS A 87 16.11 17.00 -5.75
CA HIS A 87 16.81 18.07 -5.02
C HIS A 87 16.31 19.46 -5.42
N ASP A 88 15.82 19.62 -6.65
CA ASP A 88 15.43 20.93 -7.18
C ASP A 88 13.94 21.28 -6.95
N SER A 89 13.05 20.29 -6.77
CA SER A 89 11.58 20.51 -6.80
C SER A 89 10.81 20.29 -5.47
N ASN A 90 11.47 20.30 -4.30
CA ASN A 90 10.85 20.26 -2.95
C ASN A 90 9.48 19.52 -2.84
N LEU A 91 9.45 18.20 -3.03
CA LEU A 91 8.25 17.34 -2.86
C LEU A 91 7.05 17.61 -3.80
N GLU A 92 7.14 18.48 -4.82
CA GLU A 92 6.00 18.77 -5.70
C GLU A 92 5.50 17.55 -6.50
N ALA A 93 6.43 16.78 -7.09
CA ALA A 93 6.15 15.53 -7.80
C ALA A 93 5.32 14.52 -6.97
N LEU A 94 5.48 14.56 -5.66
CA LEU A 94 4.71 13.77 -4.72
C LEU A 94 3.24 14.23 -4.73
N ALA A 95 3.01 15.53 -4.55
CA ALA A 95 1.66 16.11 -4.54
C ALA A 95 0.94 15.93 -5.88
N TRP A 96 1.67 15.97 -7.00
CA TRP A 96 1.14 15.66 -8.33
C TRP A 96 0.54 14.26 -8.38
N PHE A 97 1.31 13.25 -7.98
CA PHE A 97 0.82 11.86 -7.99
C PHE A 97 -0.39 11.65 -7.06
N GLY A 98 -0.34 12.23 -5.85
CA GLY A 98 -1.41 12.09 -4.85
C GLY A 98 -2.76 12.66 -5.28
N ASN A 99 -2.76 13.63 -6.21
CA ASN A 99 -3.96 14.32 -6.70
C ASN A 99 -4.37 13.91 -8.12
N MET A 100 -3.85 12.79 -8.63
CA MET A 100 -4.33 12.24 -9.90
C MET A 100 -5.81 11.83 -9.78
N PRO A 101 -6.66 12.19 -10.77
CA PRO A 101 -8.10 11.96 -10.74
C PRO A 101 -8.52 10.54 -11.16
N CYS A 102 -7.57 9.61 -11.24
CA CYS A 102 -7.81 8.20 -11.59
C CYS A 102 -7.27 7.27 -10.50
N THR A 103 -7.51 5.97 -10.63
CA THR A 103 -6.85 4.94 -9.83
C THR A 103 -5.35 5.02 -10.11
N SER A 104 -4.54 4.90 -9.04
CA SER A 104 -3.09 5.05 -9.17
C SER A 104 -2.34 3.89 -8.55
N ILE A 105 -1.11 3.65 -9.02
CA ILE A 105 -0.17 2.67 -8.50
C ILE A 105 1.06 3.37 -7.98
N LYS A 106 1.44 3.05 -6.75
CA LYS A 106 2.62 3.55 -6.07
C LYS A 106 3.57 2.40 -5.68
N TRP A 107 4.86 2.58 -5.93
CA TRP A 107 5.89 1.72 -5.35
C TRP A 107 6.50 2.38 -4.10
N SER A 108 6.67 1.58 -3.05
CA SER A 108 7.40 1.96 -1.86
C SER A 108 8.76 1.24 -1.88
N THR A 109 9.85 1.96 -2.13
CA THR A 109 11.20 1.37 -2.10
C THR A 109 11.73 1.41 -0.67
N ALA A 110 12.16 0.25 -0.17
CA ALA A 110 12.74 0.14 1.18
C ALA A 110 14.27 0.25 1.11
N GLY A 111 14.83 1.32 1.67
CA GLY A 111 16.26 1.61 1.69
C GLY A 111 16.51 3.11 1.80
N ASP A 112 17.67 3.54 2.29
CA ASP A 112 18.07 4.95 2.18
C ASP A 112 18.69 5.13 0.79
N ALA A 113 17.90 5.66 -0.16
CA ALA A 113 18.38 5.99 -1.49
C ALA A 113 19.25 7.24 -1.41
N TYR A 114 20.45 7.16 -1.98
CA TYR A 114 21.39 8.27 -2.03
C TYR A 114 21.43 8.84 -3.43
N VAL A 115 21.21 10.14 -3.54
CA VAL A 115 21.34 10.90 -4.79
C VAL A 115 22.45 11.94 -4.66
N ASN A 116 22.98 12.40 -5.79
CA ASN A 116 23.93 13.50 -5.80
C ASN A 116 23.18 14.82 -5.51
N ASP A 117 23.64 15.61 -4.55
CA ASP A 117 23.05 16.92 -4.19
C ASP A 117 23.38 18.05 -5.18
N GLY A 118 23.89 17.72 -6.37
CA GLY A 118 24.40 18.67 -7.36
C GLY A 118 25.76 19.29 -6.99
N LYS A 119 26.31 18.96 -5.81
CA LYS A 119 27.62 19.43 -5.32
C LYS A 119 28.63 18.29 -5.16
N GLY A 120 28.30 17.10 -5.66
CA GLY A 120 29.14 15.92 -5.57
C GLY A 120 29.00 15.12 -4.27
N ASN A 121 28.10 15.51 -3.36
CA ASN A 121 27.82 14.71 -2.16
C ASN A 121 26.66 13.75 -2.42
N LYS A 122 26.74 12.57 -1.83
CA LYS A 122 25.60 11.64 -1.76
C LYS A 122 24.76 11.97 -0.54
N VAL A 123 23.49 12.32 -0.74
CA VAL A 123 22.54 12.64 0.33
C VAL A 123 21.27 11.80 0.19
N VAL A 124 20.56 11.58 1.30
CA VAL A 124 19.32 10.80 1.29
C VAL A 124 18.22 11.59 0.58
N VAL A 125 17.47 10.93 -0.32
CA VAL A 125 16.35 11.54 -1.05
C VAL A 125 15.36 12.21 -0.08
N MET A 126 15.13 13.51 -0.28
CA MET A 126 14.09 14.27 0.43
C MET A 126 12.71 13.75 -0.01
N GLY A 127 12.09 12.88 0.80
CA GLY A 127 10.78 12.33 0.46
C GLY A 127 10.40 11.00 1.12
N LYS A 128 11.37 10.21 1.61
CA LYS A 128 11.06 8.97 2.34
C LYS A 128 10.27 9.26 3.64
N SER A 129 10.67 10.30 4.37
CA SER A 129 9.94 10.86 5.53
C SER A 129 8.78 11.80 5.15
N GLY A 130 8.70 12.23 3.88
CA GLY A 130 7.65 13.11 3.37
C GLY A 130 6.34 12.39 2.99
N ASN A 131 6.33 11.05 3.04
CA ASN A 131 5.14 10.25 2.73
C ASN A 131 3.96 10.56 3.66
N ALA A 132 4.19 10.84 4.95
CA ALA A 132 3.11 11.16 5.89
C ALA A 132 2.47 12.53 5.58
N PRO A 133 3.22 13.64 5.49
CA PRO A 133 2.66 14.93 5.04
C PRO A 133 1.97 14.85 3.67
N LEU A 134 2.50 14.07 2.73
CA LEU A 134 1.83 13.83 1.44
C LEU A 134 0.49 13.11 1.63
N ARG A 135 0.46 11.97 2.33
CA ARG A 135 -0.78 11.22 2.53
C ARG A 135 -1.85 12.11 3.13
N THR A 136 -1.47 12.98 4.07
CA THR A 136 -2.35 14.03 4.59
C THR A 136 -2.85 14.98 3.49
N GLN A 137 -1.94 15.55 2.67
CA GLN A 137 -2.29 16.47 1.58
C GLN A 137 -3.13 15.83 0.46
N ALA A 138 -2.85 14.58 0.10
CA ALA A 138 -3.60 13.80 -0.88
C ALA A 138 -4.94 13.28 -0.31
N GLY A 139 -5.29 13.66 0.92
CA GLY A 139 -6.51 13.24 1.57
C GLY A 139 -6.57 11.75 1.89
N VAL A 140 -5.44 11.02 1.91
CA VAL A 140 -5.41 9.60 2.28
C VAL A 140 -5.85 9.45 3.73
N TYR A 141 -6.95 8.75 3.97
CA TYR A 141 -7.48 8.53 5.32
C TYR A 141 -7.11 7.16 5.89
N CYS A 142 -6.77 6.18 5.05
CA CYS A 142 -6.23 4.91 5.52
C CYS A 142 -5.46 4.14 4.45
N ASN A 143 -4.63 3.20 4.89
CA ASN A 143 -4.06 2.13 4.08
C ASN A 143 -4.63 0.78 4.55
N VAL A 144 -5.21 0.01 3.64
CA VAL A 144 -5.76 -1.33 3.89
C VAL A 144 -4.79 -2.35 3.34
N ARG A 145 -4.32 -3.27 4.20
CA ARG A 145 -3.29 -4.25 3.85
C ARG A 145 -3.63 -5.66 4.36
N PRO A 146 -3.82 -6.65 3.47
CA PRO A 146 -4.03 -8.04 3.85
C PRO A 146 -2.71 -8.77 4.20
N TYR A 147 -2.81 -9.81 5.02
CA TYR A 147 -1.76 -10.71 5.50
C TYR A 147 -2.34 -12.11 5.78
N GLY A 148 -2.68 -12.83 4.72
CA GLY A 148 -3.45 -14.07 4.82
C GLY A 148 -4.84 -13.79 5.43
N PRO A 149 -5.21 -14.40 6.57
CA PRO A 149 -6.52 -14.22 7.18
C PRO A 149 -6.69 -12.86 7.91
N ILE A 150 -5.64 -12.03 7.98
CA ILE A 150 -5.67 -10.76 8.71
C ILE A 150 -5.59 -9.61 7.72
N THR A 151 -6.52 -8.65 7.81
CA THR A 151 -6.46 -7.38 7.08
C THR A 151 -6.28 -6.22 8.06
N VAL A 152 -5.27 -5.38 7.86
CA VAL A 152 -5.04 -4.20 8.70
C VAL A 152 -5.51 -2.95 7.97
N VAL A 153 -6.43 -2.21 8.59
CA VAL A 153 -6.85 -0.85 8.24
C VAL A 153 -6.04 0.11 9.08
N ARG A 154 -5.00 0.69 8.48
CA ARG A 154 -4.12 1.69 9.11
C ARG A 154 -4.73 3.08 8.91
N SER A 155 -5.26 3.67 9.97
CA SER A 155 -5.82 5.02 9.97
C SER A 155 -4.69 6.06 9.83
N MET A 156 -4.71 6.86 8.76
CA MET A 156 -3.66 7.81 8.40
C MET A 156 -4.24 9.23 8.30
N PRO A 157 -3.53 10.28 8.77
CA PRO A 157 -2.18 10.30 9.35
C PRO A 157 -2.18 10.15 10.88
N CYS A 158 -2.96 9.20 11.43
CA CYS A 158 -3.20 9.14 12.87
C CYS A 158 -1.97 8.60 13.61
N LEU A 159 -1.33 9.40 14.46
CA LEU A 159 -0.23 8.92 15.28
C LEU A 159 -0.71 8.55 16.69
N PRO A 160 -0.34 7.36 17.19
CA PRO A 160 -0.61 7.01 18.57
C PRO A 160 0.37 7.74 19.51
N TYR A 161 0.05 7.71 20.79
CA TYR A 161 0.92 8.15 21.90
C TYR A 161 1.17 9.66 22.03
N SER A 162 0.33 10.53 21.46
CA SER A 162 0.31 11.93 21.91
C SER A 162 -0.16 12.00 23.36
N GLN A 163 0.75 12.36 24.27
CA GLN A 163 0.51 12.38 25.72
C GLN A 163 0.58 13.79 26.32
N ASN A 164 1.02 14.79 25.56
CA ASN A 164 1.14 16.15 26.05
C ASN A 164 -0.24 16.82 26.13
N LYS A 165 -0.94 16.61 27.26
CA LYS A 165 -2.30 17.12 27.49
C LYS A 165 -2.40 18.64 27.36
N GLU A 166 -1.34 19.38 27.66
CA GLU A 166 -1.33 20.85 27.60
C GLU A 166 -1.36 21.37 26.16
N LYS A 167 -0.83 20.59 25.21
CA LYS A 167 -0.83 20.92 23.78
C LYS A 167 -1.99 20.29 23.01
N PHE A 168 -2.74 19.41 23.66
CA PHE A 168 -3.76 18.61 23.02
C PHE A 168 -5.11 19.35 22.96
N GLU A 169 -5.54 19.68 21.75
CA GLU A 169 -6.86 20.23 21.49
C GLU A 169 -7.43 19.71 20.16
N VAL A 170 -8.75 19.89 19.99
CA VAL A 170 -9.42 19.73 18.71
C VAL A 170 -10.03 21.08 18.37
N ASN A 171 -9.51 21.69 17.30
CA ASN A 171 -9.97 23.00 16.86
C ASN A 171 -11.30 22.88 16.10
N ASP A 172 -11.82 24.02 15.66
CA ASP A 172 -13.13 24.07 15.00
C ASP A 172 -13.10 23.56 13.55
N ASP A 173 -11.92 23.45 12.95
CA ASP A 173 -11.67 22.77 11.66
C ASP A 173 -11.52 21.25 11.81
N GLY A 174 -11.66 20.72 13.03
CA GLY A 174 -11.56 19.28 13.31
C GLY A 174 -10.13 18.74 13.26
N ILE A 175 -9.13 19.62 13.37
CA ILE A 175 -7.72 19.24 13.47
C ILE A 175 -7.42 18.89 14.92
N VAL A 176 -6.85 17.69 15.11
CA VAL A 176 -6.30 17.24 16.38
C VAL A 176 -4.89 17.81 16.49
N HIS A 177 -4.74 18.85 17.30
CA HIS A 177 -3.45 19.44 17.59
C HIS A 177 -2.67 18.50 18.52
N SER A 178 -1.79 17.72 17.89
CA SER A 178 -0.79 16.84 18.49
C SER A 178 0.56 17.15 17.84
N GLU A 179 1.46 16.17 17.77
CA GLU A 179 2.71 16.26 17.02
C GLU A 179 2.49 16.40 15.50
N MET A 180 1.37 15.92 14.95
CA MET A 180 1.13 15.86 13.50
C MET A 180 0.03 16.77 12.96
N ASN A 181 -0.76 17.40 13.83
CA ASN A 181 -1.96 18.15 13.42
C ASN A 181 -2.90 17.28 12.55
N THR A 182 -3.35 16.16 13.11
CA THR A 182 -4.10 15.14 12.38
C THR A 182 -5.52 15.62 12.03
N PRO A 183 -5.95 15.56 10.75
CA PRO A 183 -7.34 15.84 10.38
C PRO A 183 -8.28 14.73 10.87
N ALA A 184 -9.05 14.94 11.95
CA ALA A 184 -9.88 13.87 12.52
C ALA A 184 -11.08 13.46 11.67
N VAL A 185 -11.46 14.26 10.67
CA VAL A 185 -12.41 13.82 9.64
C VAL A 185 -11.89 12.54 8.96
N GLN A 186 -10.59 12.44 8.68
CA GLN A 186 -10.00 11.22 8.09
C GLN A 186 -10.11 10.00 9.02
N MET A 187 -9.98 10.19 10.35
CA MET A 187 -10.23 9.11 11.32
C MET A 187 -11.65 8.56 11.21
N ALA A 188 -12.65 9.43 11.02
CA ALA A 188 -14.04 9.01 10.89
C ALA A 188 -14.25 8.16 9.62
N TYR A 189 -13.64 8.56 8.49
CA TYR A 189 -13.69 7.80 7.24
C TYR A 189 -12.98 6.44 7.38
N ALA A 190 -11.81 6.38 8.01
CA ALA A 190 -11.11 5.13 8.28
C ALA A 190 -11.94 4.17 9.15
N ASN A 191 -12.57 4.68 10.21
CA ASN A 191 -13.48 3.89 11.04
C ASN A 191 -14.69 3.36 10.27
N ARG A 192 -15.31 4.22 9.45
CA ARG A 192 -16.48 3.82 8.65
C ARG A 192 -16.10 2.75 7.63
N LEU A 193 -14.95 2.88 6.95
CA LEU A 193 -14.45 1.85 6.04
C LEU A 193 -14.16 0.54 6.78
N PHE A 194 -13.49 0.60 7.93
CA PHE A 194 -13.25 -0.57 8.77
C PHE A 194 -14.56 -1.31 9.10
N LEU A 195 -15.57 -0.59 9.60
CA LEU A 195 -16.88 -1.19 9.92
C LEU A 195 -17.56 -1.77 8.68
N LYS A 196 -17.46 -1.08 7.53
CA LYS A 196 -17.98 -1.60 6.26
C LYS A 196 -17.31 -2.92 5.87
N LEU A 197 -15.99 -3.00 5.96
CA LEU A 197 -15.25 -4.23 5.64
C LEU A 197 -15.65 -5.39 6.59
N VAL A 198 -15.84 -5.12 7.89
CA VAL A 198 -16.34 -6.13 8.84
C VAL A 198 -17.74 -6.60 8.45
N ASN A 199 -18.63 -5.67 8.11
CA ASN A 199 -19.99 -5.99 7.68
C ASN A 199 -20.02 -6.83 6.39
N ASP A 200 -19.23 -6.45 5.41
CA ASP A 200 -19.27 -7.05 4.08
C ASP A 200 -18.61 -8.43 4.07
N THR A 201 -17.62 -8.68 4.93
CA THR A 201 -16.86 -9.93 4.98
C THR A 201 -17.32 -10.90 6.08
N GLY A 202 -17.93 -10.41 7.16
CA GLY A 202 -18.22 -11.19 8.36
C GLY A 202 -16.98 -11.54 9.20
N ALA A 203 -15.80 -11.03 8.84
CA ALA A 203 -14.58 -11.18 9.63
C ALA A 203 -14.73 -10.54 11.02
N ILE A 204 -13.93 -10.98 12.00
CA ILE A 204 -13.94 -10.35 13.33
C ILE A 204 -13.25 -8.99 13.22
N GLY A 205 -13.93 -7.92 13.60
CA GLY A 205 -13.32 -6.60 13.71
C GLY A 205 -12.56 -6.46 15.03
N ARG A 206 -11.27 -6.15 14.98
CA ARG A 206 -10.45 -5.78 16.14
C ARG A 206 -10.10 -4.30 16.06
N VAL A 207 -10.25 -3.59 17.16
CA VAL A 207 -9.76 -2.22 17.29
C VAL A 207 -8.50 -2.25 18.13
N ALA A 208 -7.45 -1.57 17.67
CA ALA A 208 -6.13 -1.49 18.29
C ALA A 208 -5.80 -0.04 18.68
N THR A 209 -6.48 0.47 19.71
CA THR A 209 -6.25 1.83 20.24
C THR A 209 -6.12 1.82 21.75
N LYS A 210 -5.45 2.83 22.32
CA LYS A 210 -5.23 3.00 23.77
C LYS A 210 -5.93 4.28 24.27
N PRO A 211 -7.28 4.30 24.30
CA PRO A 211 -8.05 5.53 24.49
C PRO A 211 -7.77 6.27 25.80
N THR A 212 -7.40 5.56 26.87
CA THR A 212 -7.11 6.17 28.18
C THR A 212 -5.65 6.60 28.36
N GLN A 213 -4.75 6.22 27.45
CA GLN A 213 -3.30 6.46 27.55
C GLN A 213 -2.77 7.42 26.49
N ALA A 214 -3.45 7.55 25.36
CA ALA A 214 -3.05 8.41 24.25
C ALA A 214 -4.25 9.25 23.78
N MET A 215 -4.05 10.56 23.67
CA MET A 215 -5.15 11.49 23.41
C MET A 215 -5.74 11.35 22.00
N GLU A 216 -4.89 11.13 21.00
CA GLU A 216 -5.31 10.91 19.62
C GLU A 216 -6.07 9.58 19.46
N ASP A 217 -5.62 8.54 20.15
CA ASP A 217 -6.34 7.26 20.26
C ASP A 217 -7.71 7.42 20.92
N GLY A 218 -7.82 8.32 21.91
CA GLY A 218 -9.10 8.66 22.55
C GLY A 218 -10.10 9.25 21.56
N ILE A 219 -9.67 10.17 20.71
CA ILE A 219 -10.51 10.74 19.63
C ILE A 219 -10.91 9.66 18.63
N ASN A 220 -9.95 8.87 18.16
CA ASN A 220 -10.21 7.82 17.17
C ASN A 220 -11.18 6.75 17.71
N ALA A 221 -10.94 6.26 18.93
CA ALA A 221 -11.83 5.30 19.61
C ALA A 221 -13.21 5.89 19.93
N GLY A 222 -13.30 7.21 20.16
CA GLY A 222 -14.57 7.87 20.41
C GLY A 222 -15.39 8.07 19.14
N LEU A 223 -14.75 8.39 18.01
CA LEU A 223 -15.39 8.36 16.68
C LEU A 223 -15.88 6.94 16.34
N HIS A 224 -15.08 5.93 16.65
CA HIS A 224 -15.47 4.52 16.52
C HIS A 224 -16.75 4.21 17.32
N SER A 225 -16.76 4.57 18.61
CA SER A 225 -17.90 4.37 19.51
C SER A 225 -19.16 5.08 18.98
N TRP A 226 -19.03 6.33 18.51
CA TRP A 226 -20.13 7.06 17.89
C TRP A 226 -20.69 6.39 16.62
N LEU A 227 -19.83 5.87 15.76
CA LEU A 227 -20.24 5.17 14.53
C LEU A 227 -21.04 3.91 14.84
N LEU A 228 -20.67 3.16 15.87
CA LEU A 228 -21.38 1.95 16.31
C LEU A 228 -22.79 2.22 16.85
N LYS A 229 -23.06 3.41 17.41
CA LYS A 229 -24.40 3.75 17.96
C LYS A 229 -25.48 3.64 16.89
N GLY A 230 -26.51 2.84 17.14
CA GLY A 230 -27.65 2.66 16.22
C GLY A 230 -27.42 1.64 15.08
N THR A 231 -26.29 0.92 15.10
CA THR A 231 -26.02 -0.20 14.18
C THR A 231 -26.42 -1.54 14.80
N LYS A 232 -26.29 -2.65 14.06
CA LYS A 232 -26.53 -4.02 14.54
C LYS A 232 -25.24 -4.76 14.91
N PHE A 233 -24.11 -4.05 15.05
CA PHE A 233 -22.85 -4.67 15.47
C PHE A 233 -22.94 -5.19 16.90
N GLU A 234 -22.42 -6.39 17.13
CA GLU A 234 -22.17 -6.92 18.46
C GLU A 234 -20.78 -6.50 18.92
N VAL A 235 -20.71 -5.74 20.02
CA VAL A 235 -19.44 -5.37 20.64
C VAL A 235 -19.16 -6.33 21.79
N GLY A 236 -18.20 -7.23 21.59
CA GLY A 236 -17.74 -8.22 22.56
C GLY A 236 -16.92 -7.58 23.68
N ARG A 237 -15.59 -7.68 23.61
CA ARG A 237 -14.67 -6.95 24.48
C ARG A 237 -14.87 -5.45 24.29
N LYS A 238 -14.96 -4.74 25.42
CA LYS A 238 -15.14 -3.30 25.48
C LYS A 238 -13.99 -2.66 26.25
N TYR A 239 -13.70 -1.41 25.91
CA TYR A 239 -12.93 -0.55 26.79
C TYR A 239 -13.65 -0.33 28.13
N ALA A 240 -12.89 -0.04 29.19
CA ALA A 240 -13.44 0.16 30.53
C ALA A 240 -14.28 1.45 30.65
N VAL A 241 -14.04 2.41 29.76
CA VAL A 241 -14.74 3.69 29.64
C VAL A 241 -15.23 3.85 28.20
N ASP A 242 -16.34 4.56 28.00
CA ASP A 242 -16.79 4.92 26.64
C ASP A 242 -15.96 6.13 26.16
N PRO A 243 -15.07 5.95 25.17
CA PRO A 243 -14.19 7.04 24.71
C PRO A 243 -14.99 8.19 24.08
N TYR A 244 -16.20 7.93 23.57
CA TYR A 244 -17.06 8.99 23.06
C TYR A 244 -17.51 9.92 24.19
N GLU A 245 -17.92 9.40 25.34
CA GLU A 245 -18.36 10.23 26.46
C GLU A 245 -17.18 10.96 27.11
N GLU A 246 -15.99 10.33 27.17
CA GLU A 246 -14.77 10.96 27.69
C GLU A 246 -14.31 12.17 26.86
N HIS A 247 -14.44 12.10 25.54
CA HIS A 247 -14.02 13.16 24.61
C HIS A 247 -15.20 13.85 23.91
N LYS A 248 -16.40 13.81 24.49
CA LYS A 248 -17.66 14.19 23.84
C LYS A 248 -17.60 15.53 23.11
N GLU A 249 -17.19 16.59 23.79
CA GLU A 249 -17.13 17.93 23.20
C GLU A 249 -16.20 17.99 21.98
N ARG A 250 -15.05 17.33 22.04
CA ARG A 250 -14.06 17.28 20.95
C ARG A 250 -14.57 16.46 19.77
N ILE A 251 -15.22 15.34 20.05
CA ILE A 251 -15.78 14.47 19.00
C ILE A 251 -16.99 15.12 18.35
N ASP A 252 -17.86 15.78 19.11
CA ASP A 252 -19.03 16.49 18.58
C ASP A 252 -18.60 17.66 17.66
N LYS A 253 -17.41 18.26 17.85
CA LYS A 253 -16.85 19.20 16.86
C LYS A 253 -16.56 18.52 15.52
N ILE A 254 -15.92 17.35 15.54
CA ILE A 254 -15.58 16.59 14.34
C ILE A 254 -16.85 16.10 13.63
N ILE A 255 -17.83 15.60 14.39
CA ILE A 255 -19.11 15.13 13.83
C ILE A 255 -19.82 16.24 13.06
N LYS A 256 -19.78 17.50 13.52
CA LYS A 256 -20.40 18.63 12.83
C LYS A 256 -19.78 18.94 11.46
N LEU A 257 -18.56 18.49 11.21
CA LEU A 257 -17.86 18.66 9.94
C LEU A 257 -18.13 17.52 8.96
N LEU A 258 -18.69 16.41 9.43
CA LEU A 258 -19.04 15.27 8.58
C LEU A 258 -20.32 15.57 7.79
N PRO A 259 -20.47 14.98 6.59
CA PRO A 259 -21.71 15.05 5.83
C PRO A 259 -22.92 14.59 6.68
N PRO A 260 -24.11 15.21 6.56
CA PRO A 260 -25.29 14.81 7.33
C PRO A 260 -25.71 13.36 7.14
N ASP A 261 -25.42 12.80 5.96
CA ASP A 261 -25.70 11.43 5.50
C ASP A 261 -24.54 10.46 5.78
N PHE A 262 -23.52 10.86 6.56
CA PHE A 262 -22.32 10.05 6.77
C PHE A 262 -22.61 8.65 7.34
N LYS A 263 -23.71 8.48 8.09
CA LYS A 263 -24.12 7.19 8.67
C LYS A 263 -25.19 6.44 7.86
N ASP A 264 -25.57 6.93 6.68
CA ASP A 264 -26.63 6.32 5.88
C ASP A 264 -26.33 4.85 5.57
N GLY A 265 -27.31 3.98 5.82
CA GLY A 265 -27.24 2.53 5.64
C GLY A 265 -26.60 1.76 6.80
N MET A 266 -25.87 2.44 7.69
CA MET A 266 -25.17 1.78 8.80
C MET A 266 -26.12 1.18 9.83
N GLU A 267 -27.37 1.61 9.90
CA GLU A 267 -28.41 1.02 10.76
C GLU A 267 -28.68 -0.46 10.44
N ASN A 268 -28.31 -0.90 9.24
CA ASN A 268 -28.41 -2.28 8.81
C ASN A 268 -27.09 -3.05 8.89
N TRP A 269 -25.96 -2.39 9.18
CA TRP A 269 -24.66 -3.05 9.26
C TRP A 269 -24.56 -3.87 10.54
N SER A 270 -23.94 -5.05 10.42
CA SER A 270 -23.78 -6.03 11.50
C SER A 270 -22.42 -6.70 11.43
N GLY A 271 -22.07 -7.43 12.49
CA GLY A 271 -20.78 -8.10 12.62
C GLY A 271 -20.31 -8.09 14.07
N ARG A 272 -19.12 -8.62 14.32
CA ARG A 272 -18.54 -8.70 15.66
C ARG A 272 -17.35 -7.75 15.78
N ILE A 273 -17.36 -6.92 16.82
CA ILE A 273 -16.29 -5.97 17.14
C ILE A 273 -15.69 -6.28 18.51
N GLU A 274 -14.36 -6.32 18.58
CA GLU A 274 -13.58 -6.56 19.77
C GLU A 274 -12.63 -5.37 20.01
N GLN A 275 -12.85 -4.64 21.10
CA GLN A 275 -12.04 -3.47 21.46
C GLN A 275 -10.87 -3.87 22.35
N HIS A 276 -9.65 -3.85 21.80
CA HIS A 276 -8.44 -4.24 22.50
C HIS A 276 -7.41 -3.10 22.50
N ILE A 277 -6.66 -3.00 23.59
CA ILE A 277 -5.51 -2.09 23.59
C ILE A 277 -4.44 -2.58 22.60
N SER A 278 -3.74 -1.65 21.96
CA SER A 278 -2.82 -1.91 20.84
C SER A 278 -1.78 -3.00 21.14
N ASP A 279 -1.18 -3.00 22.34
CA ASP A 279 -0.21 -4.03 22.77
C ASP A 279 -0.81 -5.44 22.87
N THR A 280 -2.06 -5.57 23.32
CA THR A 280 -2.77 -6.86 23.36
C THR A 280 -3.03 -7.40 21.96
N ASN A 281 -3.24 -6.54 20.96
CA ASN A 281 -3.45 -6.97 19.59
C ASN A 281 -2.25 -7.74 19.02
N TYR A 282 -1.00 -7.37 19.36
CA TYR A 282 0.18 -8.09 18.87
C TYR A 282 0.11 -9.60 19.19
N GLY A 283 -0.33 -9.97 20.40
CA GLY A 283 -0.50 -11.38 20.76
C GLY A 283 -1.70 -12.04 20.09
N LEU A 284 -2.82 -11.30 19.97
CA LEU A 284 -4.04 -11.81 19.35
C LEU A 284 -3.85 -12.09 17.86
N LEU A 285 -3.11 -11.25 17.14
CA LEU A 285 -2.87 -11.47 15.71
C LEU A 285 -2.03 -12.72 15.45
N VAL A 286 -1.07 -13.03 16.31
CA VAL A 286 -0.31 -14.29 16.22
C VAL A 286 -1.25 -15.49 16.39
N TRP A 287 -2.19 -15.40 17.35
CA TRP A 287 -3.20 -16.44 17.55
C TRP A 287 -4.16 -16.56 16.36
N ASP A 288 -4.61 -15.43 15.82
CA ASP A 288 -5.50 -15.39 14.65
C ASP A 288 -4.83 -16.00 13.41
N ILE A 289 -3.52 -15.81 13.21
CA ILE A 289 -2.77 -16.53 12.18
C ILE A 289 -2.87 -18.03 12.44
N ILE A 290 -2.48 -18.49 13.63
CA ILE A 290 -2.43 -19.92 13.97
C ILE A 290 -3.79 -20.60 13.79
N GLU A 291 -4.89 -19.93 14.15
CA GLU A 291 -6.25 -20.45 14.02
C GLU A 291 -6.89 -20.16 12.66
N LYS A 292 -6.22 -19.41 11.78
CA LYS A 292 -6.76 -18.87 10.52
C LYS A 292 -8.08 -18.12 10.71
N GLN A 293 -8.15 -17.34 11.78
CA GLN A 293 -9.29 -16.51 12.08
C GLN A 293 -9.29 -15.31 11.13
N GLU A 294 -10.30 -15.23 10.28
CA GLU A 294 -10.54 -14.04 9.46
C GLU A 294 -10.80 -12.83 10.36
N THR A 295 -9.88 -11.88 10.32
CA THR A 295 -9.84 -10.70 11.19
C THR A 295 -9.54 -9.45 10.39
N ILE A 296 -10.25 -8.37 10.68
CA ILE A 296 -9.90 -7.02 10.22
C ILE A 296 -9.48 -6.21 11.44
N VAL A 297 -8.37 -5.48 11.35
CA VAL A 297 -7.81 -4.70 12.46
C VAL A 297 -7.82 -3.23 12.11
N LEU A 298 -8.48 -2.38 12.89
CA LEU A 298 -8.31 -0.93 12.83
C LEU A 298 -7.19 -0.52 13.78
N SER A 299 -6.16 0.15 13.25
CA SER A 299 -5.04 0.68 14.04
C SER A 299 -4.70 2.11 13.61
N THR A 300 -3.98 2.84 14.47
CA THR A 300 -3.32 4.09 14.07
C THR A 300 -2.20 3.83 13.08
N ASP A 301 -1.64 4.86 12.45
CA ASP A 301 -0.61 4.72 11.42
C ASP A 301 0.62 3.98 11.96
N LEU A 302 1.22 4.47 13.04
CA LEU A 302 2.45 3.88 13.61
C LEU A 302 2.25 2.48 14.19
N ASP A 303 1.17 2.25 14.96
CA ASP A 303 0.93 0.91 15.49
C ASP A 303 0.50 -0.04 14.37
N GLY A 304 -0.25 0.46 13.39
CA GLY A 304 -0.55 -0.25 12.16
C GLY A 304 0.73 -0.66 11.42
N ASP A 305 1.70 0.24 11.27
CA ASP A 305 3.00 -0.02 10.65
C ASP A 305 3.71 -1.20 11.33
N ARG A 306 3.84 -1.12 12.65
CA ARG A 306 4.48 -2.15 13.47
C ARG A 306 3.74 -3.49 13.41
N LEU A 307 2.41 -3.49 13.43
CA LEU A 307 1.60 -4.70 13.28
C LEU A 307 1.83 -5.31 11.89
N THR A 308 1.83 -4.49 10.84
CA THR A 308 2.04 -4.97 9.47
C THR A 308 3.46 -5.50 9.24
N ASP A 309 4.48 -4.93 9.88
CA ASP A 309 5.85 -5.44 9.86
C ASP A 309 5.96 -6.79 10.59
N LEU A 310 5.31 -6.93 11.75
CA LEU A 310 5.22 -8.21 12.45
C LEU A 310 4.58 -9.27 11.54
N LEU A 311 3.42 -8.96 10.95
CA LEU A 311 2.68 -9.88 10.07
C LEU A 311 3.45 -10.25 8.81
N ALA A 312 4.30 -9.35 8.30
CA ALA A 312 5.16 -9.62 7.16
C ALA A 312 6.18 -10.72 7.45
N ASP A 313 6.73 -10.78 8.67
CA ASP A 313 7.83 -11.71 8.96
C ASP A 313 7.42 -12.93 9.79
N ILE A 314 6.25 -12.91 10.46
CA ILE A 314 5.84 -13.93 11.46
C ILE A 314 5.76 -15.37 10.95
N SER A 315 5.52 -15.59 9.66
CA SER A 315 5.45 -16.94 9.07
C SER A 315 6.79 -17.70 9.19
N ASP A 316 7.93 -17.01 9.06
CA ASP A 316 9.25 -17.61 9.15
C ASP A 316 9.61 -18.16 10.54
N PRO A 317 9.50 -17.39 11.64
CA PRO A 317 9.75 -17.91 12.97
C PRO A 317 8.75 -19.01 13.38
N LEU A 318 7.48 -18.94 12.96
CA LEU A 318 6.51 -20.01 13.21
C LEU A 318 6.91 -21.31 12.51
N ARG A 319 7.28 -21.27 11.22
CA ARG A 319 7.79 -22.44 10.49
C ARG A 319 9.08 -22.98 11.10
N ALA A 320 10.02 -22.10 11.46
CA ALA A 320 11.27 -22.50 12.09
C ALA A 320 11.03 -23.19 13.45
N PHE A 321 10.10 -22.69 14.26
CA PHE A 321 9.71 -23.32 15.51
C PHE A 321 9.07 -24.70 15.27
N GLY A 322 8.13 -24.81 14.33
CA GLY A 322 7.54 -26.09 13.91
C GLY A 322 8.60 -27.11 13.50
N GLY A 323 9.62 -26.69 12.76
CA GLY A 323 10.73 -27.57 12.34
C GLY A 323 11.58 -28.06 13.52
N LYS A 324 11.80 -27.22 14.53
CA LYS A 324 12.47 -27.65 15.77
C LYS A 324 11.65 -28.72 16.51
N VAL A 325 10.33 -28.57 16.59
CA VAL A 325 9.43 -29.54 17.21
C VAL A 325 9.42 -30.85 16.41
N ALA A 326 9.28 -30.79 15.09
CA ALA A 326 9.31 -31.96 14.21
C ALA A 326 10.61 -32.76 14.37
N LYS A 327 11.75 -32.07 14.38
CA LYS A 327 13.07 -32.69 14.62
C LYS A 327 13.17 -33.36 15.98
N HIS A 328 12.63 -32.73 17.04
CA HIS A 328 12.60 -33.33 18.38
C HIS A 328 11.79 -34.63 18.42
N LEU A 329 10.73 -34.72 17.61
CA LEU A 329 9.87 -35.90 17.45
C LEU A 329 10.42 -36.91 16.42
N GLY A 330 11.61 -36.70 15.88
CA GLY A 330 12.24 -37.59 14.89
C GLY A 330 11.60 -37.56 13.50
N GLN A 331 10.89 -36.49 13.15
CA GLN A 331 10.30 -36.30 11.83
C GLN A 331 11.22 -35.45 10.95
N ASP A 332 11.39 -35.86 9.69
CA ASP A 332 12.11 -35.11 8.65
C ASP A 332 11.09 -34.54 7.67
N VAL A 333 10.73 -33.28 7.88
CA VAL A 333 9.67 -32.61 7.13
C VAL A 333 10.08 -31.19 6.77
N ASP A 334 9.69 -30.75 5.57
CA ASP A 334 9.81 -29.35 5.16
C ASP A 334 8.59 -28.57 5.66
N MET A 335 8.81 -27.71 6.66
CA MET A 335 7.75 -26.89 7.23
C MET A 335 7.17 -25.86 6.26
N ARG A 336 7.86 -25.53 5.16
CA ARG A 336 7.27 -24.69 4.10
C ARG A 336 6.19 -25.45 3.35
N ASN A 337 6.44 -26.71 3.02
CA ASN A 337 5.46 -27.57 2.36
C ASN A 337 4.28 -27.83 3.29
N ILE A 338 4.54 -28.19 4.55
CA ILE A 338 3.47 -28.38 5.55
C ILE A 338 2.62 -27.12 5.72
N TRP A 339 3.24 -25.94 5.78
CA TRP A 339 2.52 -24.67 5.89
C TRP A 339 1.53 -24.48 4.73
N SER A 340 1.97 -24.71 3.50
CA SER A 340 1.12 -24.64 2.32
C SER A 340 0.06 -25.75 2.28
N GLU A 341 0.41 -26.99 2.62
CA GLU A 341 -0.51 -28.14 2.69
C GLU A 341 -1.60 -27.94 3.75
N MET A 342 -1.24 -27.30 4.87
CA MET A 342 -2.20 -26.90 5.88
C MET A 342 -3.15 -25.82 5.35
N GLY A 343 -2.83 -25.13 4.26
CA GLY A 343 -3.65 -24.07 3.67
C GLY A 343 -3.38 -22.68 4.22
N TYR A 344 -2.18 -22.43 4.77
CA TYR A 344 -1.76 -21.08 5.09
C TYR A 344 -1.27 -20.35 3.83
N THR A 345 -1.74 -19.11 3.67
CA THR A 345 -1.37 -18.24 2.54
C THR A 345 -0.41 -17.12 2.94
N THR A 346 -0.27 -16.84 4.25
CA THR A 346 0.67 -15.85 4.75
C THR A 346 2.11 -16.28 4.44
N GLY A 347 2.80 -15.47 3.63
CA GLY A 347 4.19 -15.68 3.23
C GLY A 347 5.18 -14.84 4.03
N ASN A 348 6.30 -14.50 3.42
CA ASN A 348 7.09 -13.34 3.82
C ASN A 348 6.49 -12.10 3.14
N GLY A 349 6.24 -11.02 3.88
CA GLY A 349 5.43 -9.88 3.45
C GLY A 349 6.05 -8.98 2.39
N ARG A 350 7.06 -9.48 1.66
CA ARG A 350 7.72 -8.77 0.55
C ARG A 350 6.86 -8.69 -0.71
N ASP A 351 5.80 -9.48 -0.78
CA ASP A 351 4.92 -9.59 -1.95
C ASP A 351 3.47 -9.10 -1.71
N MET A 352 3.22 -8.33 -0.65
CA MET A 352 1.86 -7.89 -0.30
C MET A 352 1.50 -6.53 -0.91
N THR A 353 0.37 -6.48 -1.61
CA THR A 353 -0.27 -5.25 -2.09
C THR A 353 -1.07 -4.59 -0.96
N SER A 354 -1.28 -3.28 -1.04
CA SER A 354 -2.13 -2.52 -0.13
C SER A 354 -2.88 -1.44 -0.88
N VAL A 355 -3.97 -0.94 -0.30
CA VAL A 355 -4.83 0.06 -0.94
C VAL A 355 -4.94 1.26 -0.01
N MET A 356 -4.45 2.42 -0.45
CA MET A 356 -4.67 3.69 0.21
C MET A 356 -5.97 4.32 -0.28
N HIS A 357 -6.90 4.57 0.64
CA HIS A 357 -8.17 5.23 0.33
C HIS A 357 -8.09 6.73 0.63
N ARG A 358 -8.66 7.53 -0.26
CA ARG A 358 -8.65 8.99 -0.21
C ARG A 358 -10.01 9.57 0.13
N MET A 359 -10.02 10.74 0.76
CA MET A 359 -11.22 11.53 1.05
C MET A 359 -11.99 11.90 -0.22
N SER A 360 -11.26 12.11 -1.32
CA SER A 360 -11.79 12.35 -2.65
C SER A 360 -10.96 11.59 -3.69
N GLY A 361 -11.61 11.16 -4.77
CA GLY A 361 -10.98 10.45 -5.87
C GLY A 361 -10.80 8.93 -5.65
N PRO A 362 -10.34 8.20 -6.67
CA PRO A 362 -10.16 6.74 -6.64
C PRO A 362 -9.09 6.28 -5.62
N PRO A 363 -8.93 4.98 -5.32
CA PRO A 363 -7.86 4.53 -4.44
C PRO A 363 -6.47 4.59 -5.10
N ILE A 364 -5.43 4.49 -4.25
CA ILE A 364 -4.04 4.29 -4.68
C ILE A 364 -3.59 2.90 -4.23
N HIS A 365 -3.27 2.04 -5.20
CA HIS A 365 -2.66 0.73 -4.94
C HIS A 365 -1.18 0.93 -4.64
N GLU A 366 -0.68 0.29 -3.59
CA GLU A 366 0.70 0.42 -3.13
C GLU A 366 1.32 -0.94 -2.88
N GLN A 367 2.56 -1.11 -3.31
CA GLN A 367 3.36 -2.27 -2.94
C GLN A 367 4.79 -1.87 -2.58
N THR A 368 5.35 -2.56 -1.60
CA THR A 368 6.74 -2.35 -1.18
C THR A 368 7.67 -3.22 -2.00
N LEU A 369 8.68 -2.59 -2.63
CA LEU A 369 9.77 -3.30 -3.29
C LEU A 369 11.03 -3.24 -2.42
N GLY A 370 11.32 -4.35 -1.73
CA GLY A 370 12.53 -4.49 -0.92
C GLY A 370 13.78 -4.62 -1.79
N SER A 371 14.85 -3.88 -1.44
CA SER A 371 16.17 -3.99 -2.10
C SER A 371 16.22 -3.57 -3.58
N ALA A 372 15.35 -2.63 -4.00
CA ALA A 372 15.34 -2.11 -5.38
C ALA A 372 16.73 -1.67 -5.87
N ASP A 373 17.50 -0.97 -5.04
CA ASP A 373 18.87 -0.53 -5.39
C ASP A 373 19.80 -1.71 -5.67
N ALA A 374 19.78 -2.72 -4.80
CA ALA A 374 20.64 -3.89 -4.94
C ALA A 374 20.27 -4.70 -6.20
N MET A 375 19.00 -4.68 -6.61
CA MET A 375 18.57 -5.34 -7.84
C MET A 375 19.01 -4.54 -9.08
N LEU A 376 18.95 -3.21 -9.03
CA LEU A 376 19.47 -2.35 -10.09
C LEU A 376 20.97 -2.57 -10.29
N LEU A 377 21.75 -2.58 -9.19
CA LEU A 377 23.20 -2.79 -9.28
C LEU A 377 23.55 -4.13 -9.91
N ARG A 378 22.87 -5.22 -9.54
CA ARG A 378 23.10 -6.54 -10.14
C ARG A 378 22.81 -6.56 -11.64
N LEU A 379 21.74 -5.87 -12.07
CA LEU A 379 21.41 -5.72 -13.49
C LEU A 379 22.53 -4.96 -14.22
N LEU A 380 23.05 -3.89 -13.63
CA LEU A 380 24.13 -3.09 -14.21
C LEU A 380 25.48 -3.83 -14.25
N ASP A 381 25.76 -4.66 -13.23
CA ASP A 381 26.95 -5.51 -13.15
C ASP A 381 26.90 -6.69 -14.13
N GLY A 382 25.71 -7.02 -14.67
CA GLY A 382 25.49 -8.16 -15.55
C GLY A 382 25.51 -9.53 -14.83
N ASP A 383 25.39 -9.55 -13.50
CA ASP A 383 25.33 -10.78 -12.69
C ASP A 383 24.14 -10.73 -11.71
N GLU A 384 22.94 -10.99 -12.24
CA GLU A 384 21.71 -11.08 -11.44
C GLU A 384 21.71 -12.28 -10.46
N TRP A 385 22.54 -13.28 -10.70
CA TRP A 385 22.66 -14.48 -9.86
C TRP A 385 23.63 -14.30 -8.69
N VAL A 386 24.46 -13.24 -8.69
CA VAL A 386 25.47 -12.97 -7.66
C VAL A 386 26.32 -14.21 -7.40
N GLY A 387 27.01 -14.69 -8.45
CA GLY A 387 27.80 -15.91 -8.41
C GLY A 387 27.01 -17.17 -8.02
N GLY A 388 25.71 -17.21 -8.33
CA GLY A 388 24.80 -18.32 -8.00
C GLY A 388 24.21 -18.31 -6.58
N THR A 389 24.49 -17.26 -5.79
CA THR A 389 23.94 -17.14 -4.42
C THR A 389 22.54 -16.53 -4.38
N LYS A 390 22.07 -15.96 -5.50
CA LYS A 390 20.75 -15.37 -5.70
C LYS A 390 20.12 -15.89 -6.98
N GLN A 391 18.80 -15.75 -7.05
CA GLN A 391 18.05 -15.88 -8.29
C GLN A 391 17.84 -14.46 -8.87
N PRO A 392 17.66 -14.33 -10.19
CA PRO A 392 17.21 -13.07 -10.80
C PRO A 392 15.92 -12.58 -10.15
N TYR A 393 15.60 -11.32 -10.34
CA TYR A 393 14.38 -10.77 -9.79
C TYR A 393 13.13 -11.32 -10.50
N ASP A 394 12.04 -11.46 -9.74
CA ASP A 394 10.73 -11.85 -10.26
C ASP A 394 9.84 -10.61 -10.45
N PRO A 395 9.62 -10.14 -11.68
CA PRO A 395 8.78 -8.97 -11.91
C PRO A 395 7.28 -9.25 -11.75
N ARG A 396 6.84 -10.46 -11.34
CA ARG A 396 5.42 -10.80 -11.16
C ARG A 396 4.68 -9.78 -10.30
N ILE A 397 5.37 -9.24 -9.31
CA ILE A 397 4.85 -8.24 -8.39
C ILE A 397 4.28 -7.01 -9.12
N HIS A 398 4.92 -6.56 -10.22
CA HIS A 398 4.41 -5.47 -11.06
C HIS A 398 3.11 -5.87 -11.76
N PHE A 399 3.04 -7.09 -12.30
CA PHE A 399 1.86 -7.57 -13.02
C PHE A 399 0.66 -7.76 -12.10
N VAL A 400 0.87 -8.28 -10.89
CA VAL A 400 -0.20 -8.46 -9.89
C VAL A 400 -0.76 -7.11 -9.44
N LEU A 401 0.11 -6.17 -9.06
CA LEU A 401 -0.32 -4.84 -8.63
C LEU A 401 -1.05 -4.08 -9.73
N ILE A 402 -0.55 -4.18 -10.98
CA ILE A 402 -1.18 -3.58 -12.15
C ILE A 402 -2.54 -4.22 -12.39
N ARG A 403 -2.63 -5.55 -12.41
CA ARG A 403 -3.91 -6.25 -12.58
C ARG A 403 -4.95 -5.76 -11.58
N ASP A 404 -4.61 -5.74 -10.29
CA ASP A 404 -5.57 -5.38 -9.24
C ASP A 404 -6.04 -3.92 -9.41
N ALA A 405 -5.14 -3.00 -9.73
CA ALA A 405 -5.51 -1.60 -9.97
C ALA A 405 -6.40 -1.41 -11.22
N TYR A 406 -6.15 -2.16 -12.30
CA TYR A 406 -6.97 -2.08 -13.50
C TYR A 406 -8.34 -2.75 -13.33
N ILE A 407 -8.43 -3.82 -12.54
CA ILE A 407 -9.71 -4.43 -12.14
C ILE A 407 -10.53 -3.41 -11.34
N ASP A 408 -9.93 -2.76 -10.35
CA ASP A 408 -10.61 -1.77 -9.51
C ASP A 408 -11.01 -0.50 -10.30
N ALA A 409 -10.20 -0.08 -11.27
CA ALA A 409 -10.54 1.01 -12.17
C ALA A 409 -11.66 0.62 -13.17
N ASN A 410 -11.86 -0.66 -13.44
CA ASN A 410 -12.77 -1.18 -14.46
C ASN A 410 -13.61 -2.37 -13.96
N PRO A 411 -14.40 -2.22 -12.88
CA PRO A 411 -14.99 -3.36 -12.16
C PRO A 411 -16.03 -4.15 -12.96
N GLY A 412 -16.62 -3.55 -14.00
CA GLY A 412 -17.60 -4.21 -14.87
C GLY A 412 -17.03 -4.86 -16.13
N ASN A 413 -15.74 -4.70 -16.41
CA ASN A 413 -15.15 -5.13 -17.68
C ASN A 413 -14.58 -6.56 -17.59
N LYS A 414 -15.44 -7.55 -17.82
CA LYS A 414 -15.05 -8.97 -17.77
C LYS A 414 -13.98 -9.35 -18.79
N GLU A 415 -14.00 -8.77 -19.98
CA GLU A 415 -13.02 -9.06 -21.03
C GLU A 415 -11.61 -8.63 -20.61
N LEU A 416 -11.50 -7.43 -20.03
CA LEU A 416 -10.25 -6.98 -19.43
C LEU A 416 -9.78 -7.91 -18.30
N HIS A 417 -10.69 -8.31 -17.42
CA HIS A 417 -10.36 -9.19 -16.28
C HIS A 417 -9.83 -10.55 -16.76
N ASP A 418 -10.52 -11.17 -17.71
CA ASP A 418 -10.12 -12.44 -18.32
C ASP A 418 -8.77 -12.30 -19.06
N TRP A 419 -8.55 -11.18 -19.76
CA TRP A 419 -7.29 -10.91 -20.43
C TRP A 419 -6.13 -10.75 -19.43
N LEU A 420 -6.32 -10.02 -18.34
CA LEU A 420 -5.33 -9.85 -17.26
C LEU A 420 -4.97 -11.20 -16.62
N ASP A 421 -5.97 -12.03 -16.33
CA ASP A 421 -5.75 -13.38 -15.78
C ASP A 421 -4.98 -14.27 -16.76
N ASN A 422 -5.24 -14.15 -18.06
CA ASN A 422 -4.48 -14.88 -19.08
C ASN A 422 -3.06 -14.35 -19.25
N ALA A 423 -2.83 -13.04 -19.14
CA ALA A 423 -1.49 -12.45 -19.12
C ALA A 423 -0.67 -12.97 -17.94
N LEU A 424 -1.27 -13.10 -16.75
CA LEU A 424 -0.61 -13.72 -15.59
C LEU A 424 -0.29 -15.21 -15.81
N LYS A 425 -1.19 -16.00 -16.42
CA LYS A 425 -0.87 -17.39 -16.78
C LYS A 425 0.33 -17.48 -17.73
N LYS A 426 0.41 -16.58 -18.71
CA LYS A 426 1.57 -16.52 -19.62
C LYS A 426 2.85 -16.09 -18.92
N PHE A 427 2.74 -15.17 -17.96
CA PHE A 427 3.85 -14.87 -17.08
C PHE A 427 4.33 -16.13 -16.35
N ASP A 428 3.42 -16.89 -15.75
CA ASP A 428 3.74 -18.10 -15.01
C ASP A 428 4.39 -19.17 -15.88
N GLU A 429 3.98 -19.31 -17.14
CA GLU A 429 4.62 -20.19 -18.12
C GLU A 429 6.07 -19.77 -18.41
N VAL A 430 6.33 -18.48 -18.68
CA VAL A 430 7.67 -17.95 -18.99
C VAL A 430 8.61 -18.08 -17.80
N TYR A 431 8.10 -17.88 -16.59
CA TYR A 431 8.87 -17.97 -15.35
C TYR A 431 8.80 -19.37 -14.71
N SER A 432 8.32 -20.38 -15.44
CA SER A 432 8.34 -21.77 -14.97
C SER A 432 9.75 -22.36 -15.11
N GLY A 433 10.29 -22.89 -14.01
CA GLY A 433 11.63 -23.49 -13.99
C GLY A 433 12.74 -22.49 -13.62
N ASP A 434 13.84 -22.49 -14.39
CA ASP A 434 14.95 -21.57 -14.17
C ASP A 434 14.55 -20.15 -14.57
N ARG A 435 14.66 -19.23 -13.61
CA ARG A 435 14.24 -17.84 -13.80
C ARG A 435 15.17 -17.14 -14.80
N PRO A 436 14.64 -16.51 -15.87
CA PRO A 436 15.45 -15.74 -16.80
C PRO A 436 16.02 -14.48 -16.14
N GLY A 437 17.08 -13.90 -16.72
CA GLY A 437 17.51 -12.55 -16.36
C GLY A 437 16.42 -11.53 -16.70
N PHE A 438 16.49 -10.32 -16.13
CA PHE A 438 15.42 -9.33 -16.25
C PHE A 438 15.13 -8.93 -17.70
N ILE A 439 16.18 -8.64 -18.49
CA ILE A 439 16.03 -8.24 -19.89
C ILE A 439 15.52 -9.40 -20.74
N GLU A 440 16.07 -10.60 -20.54
CA GLU A 440 15.66 -11.82 -21.25
C GLU A 440 14.19 -12.20 -20.93
N GLY A 441 13.80 -12.03 -19.67
CA GLY A 441 12.43 -12.20 -19.19
C GLY A 441 11.49 -11.18 -19.81
N TYR A 442 11.89 -9.91 -19.90
CA TYR A 442 11.14 -8.86 -20.58
C TYR A 442 10.91 -9.18 -22.07
N GLU A 443 11.94 -9.61 -22.80
CA GLU A 443 11.83 -10.05 -24.21
C GLU A 443 10.89 -11.26 -24.37
N SER A 444 11.01 -12.23 -23.47
CA SER A 444 10.19 -13.45 -23.47
C SER A 444 8.72 -13.15 -23.19
N LEU A 445 8.43 -12.31 -22.19
CA LEU A 445 7.07 -11.87 -21.87
C LEU A 445 6.46 -11.04 -23.00
N LYS A 446 7.23 -10.14 -23.61
CA LYS A 446 6.78 -9.33 -24.76
C LYS A 446 6.42 -10.20 -25.96
N SER A 447 7.07 -11.34 -26.11
CA SER A 447 6.77 -12.32 -27.15
C SER A 447 5.57 -13.21 -26.80
N ALA A 448 5.37 -13.51 -25.51
CA ALA A 448 4.33 -14.42 -25.03
C ALA A 448 2.96 -13.74 -24.80
N ILE A 449 2.94 -12.45 -24.50
CA ILE A 449 1.72 -11.69 -24.15
C ILE A 449 1.39 -10.73 -25.29
N THR A 450 0.20 -10.90 -25.88
CA THR A 450 -0.36 -9.93 -26.83
C THR A 450 -0.84 -8.70 -26.07
N PRO A 451 -0.33 -7.48 -26.35
CA PRO A 451 -0.77 -6.26 -25.68
C PRO A 451 -2.27 -6.01 -25.85
N TRP A 452 -2.90 -5.37 -24.86
CA TRP A 452 -4.31 -5.03 -24.91
C TRP A 452 -4.65 -4.22 -26.16
N GLY A 453 -5.75 -4.58 -26.82
CA GLY A 453 -6.22 -3.92 -28.05
C GLY A 453 -5.49 -4.31 -29.33
N LYS A 454 -4.67 -5.37 -29.33
CA LYS A 454 -3.95 -5.87 -30.51
C LYS A 454 -4.34 -7.27 -30.94
#